data_AF-A0A923QEE0-F1
#
_entry.id   AF-A0A923QEE0-F1
#
_cell.length_a   1.000
_cell.length_b   1.000
_cell.length_c   1.000
_cell.angle_alpha   90.00
_cell.angle_beta   90.00
_cell.angle_gamma   90.00
#
_symmetry.space_group_name_H-M   'P 1'
#
loop_
_entity.id
_entity.type
_entity.pdbx_description
1 polymer ?
#
loop_
_entity_poly.entity_id
_entity_poly.type
_entity_poly.pdbx_seq_one_letter_code
_entity_poly.pdbx_strand_id
1 'polypeptide(L)'
;LPDARDMEVKEGLRMYVLPAALVASSPTSFSTQPVTTRAALAGLGDPSELLRRLLDGGHSRIAGRLIGGLRNIGRDADADHILATMRAAGFTVNETDAFTGILAVATREASAPVQRLRLLWDAMRDDVLQHFGPPPPDASRRASRKAVYLRHVDAVYVADAYNSLSIEGYRVSAGLIDRVRSGNWNPDSVKADRDQKDALAARGYWQSFQQVKTSLAKVLDGQNAGAVVSEDHGAWYRELFAPGVAAGLGRASDLAGYRNGPVFIRRSMHVPARHEAMRDLMPALFELLTNEQEPAVRVVLGHFLFVYIHPYFDGNGRMGRFLMNVMMASGGYPWTIVPLEARADYMAALEAASVEKNIVPFAQFLDALVRSDRLS
;
A
#
# COMPACT_ATOMS: atom_id res chain seq x y z
N LEU A 1 -26.50 -8.17 -21.95
CA LEU A 1 -25.52 -9.26 -21.77
C LEU A 1 -24.48 -8.77 -20.78
N PRO A 2 -24.00 -9.62 -19.85
CA PRO A 2 -22.93 -9.23 -18.94
C PRO A 2 -21.68 -8.78 -19.69
N ASP A 3 -20.95 -7.86 -19.08
CA ASP A 3 -19.69 -7.34 -19.61
C ASP A 3 -18.68 -8.49 -19.78
N ALA A 4 -17.86 -8.46 -20.81
CA ALA A 4 -16.89 -9.52 -21.09
C ALA A 4 -15.91 -9.71 -19.92
N ARG A 5 -15.60 -8.63 -19.19
CA ARG A 5 -14.74 -8.66 -17.97
C ARG A 5 -15.39 -9.33 -16.76
N ASP A 6 -16.70 -9.55 -16.81
CA ASP A 6 -17.47 -10.21 -15.75
C ASP A 6 -17.73 -11.68 -16.05
N MET A 7 -17.21 -12.19 -17.17
CA MET A 7 -17.44 -13.54 -17.64
C MET A 7 -16.11 -14.31 -17.73
N GLU A 8 -16.13 -15.56 -17.31
CA GLU A 8 -15.06 -16.53 -17.54
C GLU A 8 -15.61 -17.79 -18.20
N VAL A 9 -14.72 -18.53 -18.88
CA VAL A 9 -15.04 -19.86 -19.42
C VAL A 9 -14.32 -20.89 -18.58
N LYS A 10 -15.08 -21.70 -17.87
CA LYS A 10 -14.55 -22.82 -17.09
C LYS A 10 -15.20 -24.11 -17.58
N GLU A 11 -14.38 -25.07 -18.00
CA GLU A 11 -14.85 -26.37 -18.52
C GLU A 11 -15.89 -26.22 -19.66
N GLY A 12 -15.72 -25.20 -20.51
CA GLY A 12 -16.63 -24.92 -21.62
C GLY A 12 -17.91 -24.16 -21.25
N LEU A 13 -18.15 -23.90 -19.97
CA LEU A 13 -19.29 -23.12 -19.50
C LEU A 13 -18.92 -21.65 -19.34
N ARG A 14 -19.75 -20.77 -19.91
CA ARG A 14 -19.67 -19.32 -19.69
C ARG A 14 -20.36 -18.98 -18.37
N MET A 15 -19.61 -18.50 -17.40
CA MET A 15 -20.11 -18.15 -16.08
C MET A 15 -19.59 -16.79 -15.64
N TYR A 16 -20.26 -16.19 -14.66
CA TYR A 16 -19.75 -14.98 -14.04
C TYR A 16 -18.48 -15.29 -13.24
N VAL A 17 -17.49 -14.40 -13.31
CA VAL A 17 -16.40 -14.42 -12.33
C VAL A 17 -16.96 -14.16 -10.93
N LEU A 18 -16.36 -14.79 -9.92
CA LEU A 18 -16.87 -14.77 -8.53
C LEU A 18 -17.21 -13.35 -7.99
N PRO A 19 -16.37 -12.32 -8.16
CA PRO A 19 -16.73 -10.96 -7.73
C PRO A 19 -17.98 -10.41 -8.41
N ALA A 20 -18.15 -10.66 -9.72
CA ALA A 20 -19.31 -10.21 -10.47
C ALA A 20 -20.59 -10.95 -10.04
N ALA A 21 -20.48 -12.26 -9.80
CA ALA A 21 -21.57 -13.07 -9.28
C ALA A 21 -22.04 -12.58 -7.90
N LEU A 22 -21.11 -12.22 -7.01
CA LEU A 22 -21.43 -11.67 -5.68
C LEU A 22 -22.11 -10.30 -5.75
N VAL A 23 -21.68 -9.41 -6.66
CA VAL A 23 -22.36 -8.13 -6.90
C VAL A 23 -23.76 -8.34 -7.46
N ALA A 24 -23.92 -9.26 -8.42
CA ALA A 24 -25.21 -9.58 -9.04
C ALA A 24 -26.16 -10.39 -8.13
N SER A 25 -25.64 -10.97 -7.04
CA SER A 25 -26.43 -11.84 -6.16
C SER A 25 -27.59 -11.12 -5.48
N SER A 26 -28.72 -11.82 -5.35
CA SER A 26 -29.87 -11.28 -4.63
C SER A 26 -29.60 -11.22 -3.12
N PRO A 27 -30.19 -10.27 -2.37
CA PRO A 27 -30.11 -10.27 -0.91
C PRO A 27 -30.60 -11.60 -0.30
N THR A 28 -31.62 -12.21 -0.90
CA THR A 28 -32.25 -13.45 -0.45
C THR A 28 -31.29 -14.65 -0.47
N SER A 29 -30.26 -14.63 -1.33
CA SER A 29 -29.26 -15.71 -1.40
C SER A 29 -28.46 -15.86 -0.10
N PHE A 30 -28.24 -14.76 0.63
CA PHE A 30 -27.48 -14.76 1.90
C PHE A 30 -28.23 -15.51 3.01
N SER A 31 -29.56 -15.41 3.03
CA SER A 31 -30.40 -16.08 4.02
C SER A 31 -30.83 -17.49 3.60
N THR A 32 -31.08 -17.71 2.30
CA THR A 32 -31.56 -19.00 1.78
C THR A 32 -30.43 -19.99 1.45
N GLN A 33 -29.23 -19.50 1.14
CA GLN A 33 -28.04 -20.32 0.83
C GLN A 33 -26.82 -19.82 1.62
N PRO A 34 -26.88 -19.84 2.97
CA PRO A 34 -25.88 -19.19 3.80
C PRO A 34 -24.50 -19.84 3.68
N VAL A 35 -24.43 -21.17 3.59
CA VAL A 35 -23.15 -21.90 3.45
C VAL A 35 -22.49 -21.58 2.11
N THR A 36 -23.23 -21.67 1.00
CA THR A 36 -22.72 -21.37 -0.34
C THR A 36 -22.25 -19.92 -0.45
N THR A 37 -23.02 -18.98 0.11
CA THR A 37 -22.68 -17.55 0.05
C THR A 37 -21.46 -17.23 0.92
N ARG A 38 -21.36 -17.82 2.12
CA ARG A 38 -20.15 -17.69 2.95
C ARG A 38 -18.93 -18.32 2.29
N ALA A 39 -19.07 -19.48 1.65
CA ALA A 39 -18.00 -20.11 0.89
C ALA A 39 -17.54 -19.25 -0.29
N ALA A 40 -18.48 -18.61 -1.01
CA ALA A 40 -18.19 -17.64 -2.07
C ALA A 40 -17.43 -16.41 -1.52
N LEU A 41 -17.85 -15.85 -0.39
CA LEU A 41 -17.17 -14.74 0.28
C LEU A 41 -15.78 -15.12 0.81
N ALA A 42 -15.60 -16.34 1.32
CA ALA A 42 -14.30 -16.85 1.75
C ALA A 42 -13.37 -17.11 0.54
N GLY A 43 -13.96 -17.58 -0.57
CA GLY A 43 -13.28 -17.86 -1.83
C GLY A 43 -12.84 -16.60 -2.60
N LEU A 44 -13.40 -15.42 -2.29
CA LEU A 44 -12.93 -14.14 -2.84
C LEU A 44 -11.44 -14.01 -2.56
N GLY A 45 -10.65 -13.80 -3.60
CA GLY A 45 -9.24 -13.45 -3.53
C GLY A 45 -9.02 -12.09 -2.85
N ASP A 46 -8.56 -11.14 -3.64
CA ASP A 46 -8.35 -9.75 -3.24
C ASP A 46 -9.69 -8.98 -3.18
N PRO A 47 -10.03 -8.30 -2.06
CA PRO A 47 -11.22 -7.44 -1.98
C PRO A 47 -11.27 -6.35 -3.06
N SER A 48 -10.12 -5.95 -3.61
CA SER A 48 -10.02 -4.95 -4.67
C SER A 48 -10.81 -5.36 -5.93
N GLU A 49 -10.95 -6.66 -6.22
CA GLU A 49 -11.72 -7.15 -7.38
C GLU A 49 -13.23 -6.91 -7.23
N LEU A 50 -13.72 -7.03 -6.00
CA LEU A 50 -15.10 -6.73 -5.64
C LEU A 50 -15.31 -5.21 -5.59
N LEU A 51 -14.38 -4.51 -4.93
CA LEU A 51 -14.44 -3.07 -4.71
C LEU A 51 -14.44 -2.27 -6.01
N ARG A 52 -13.65 -2.65 -7.03
CA ARG A 52 -13.71 -2.01 -8.35
C ARG A 52 -15.12 -2.02 -8.95
N ARG A 53 -15.82 -3.15 -8.85
CA ARG A 53 -17.18 -3.30 -9.39
C ARG A 53 -18.19 -2.48 -8.60
N LEU A 54 -18.03 -2.46 -7.28
CA LEU A 54 -18.87 -1.64 -6.40
C LEU A 54 -18.69 -0.15 -6.71
N LEU A 55 -17.46 0.29 -6.97
CA LEU A 55 -17.12 1.67 -7.34
C LEU A 55 -17.60 2.04 -8.74
N ASP A 56 -17.33 1.19 -9.76
CA ASP A 56 -17.75 1.41 -11.14
C ASP A 56 -19.28 1.52 -11.27
N GLY A 57 -20.02 0.70 -10.51
CA GLY A 57 -21.49 0.67 -10.53
C GLY A 57 -22.18 1.55 -9.49
N GLY A 58 -21.44 2.26 -8.63
CA GLY A 58 -22.00 3.05 -7.53
C GLY A 58 -22.89 2.24 -6.58
N HIS A 59 -22.53 0.98 -6.33
CA HIS A 59 -23.40 -0.02 -5.70
C HIS A 59 -23.43 0.05 -4.15
N SER A 60 -23.73 1.21 -3.57
CA SER A 60 -23.66 1.44 -2.11
C SER A 60 -24.43 0.44 -1.24
N ARG A 61 -25.64 0.04 -1.66
CA ARG A 61 -26.45 -0.94 -0.91
C ARG A 61 -25.88 -2.36 -0.98
N ILE A 62 -25.30 -2.73 -2.12
CA ILE A 62 -24.66 -4.04 -2.31
C ILE A 62 -23.34 -4.08 -1.53
N ALA A 63 -22.57 -2.99 -1.56
CA ALA A 63 -21.37 -2.83 -0.74
C ALA A 63 -21.68 -3.05 0.75
N GLY A 64 -22.73 -2.39 1.27
CA GLY A 64 -23.17 -2.56 2.66
C GLY A 64 -23.46 -4.00 3.05
N ARG A 65 -24.13 -4.76 2.17
CA ARG A 65 -24.42 -6.19 2.38
C ARG A 65 -23.16 -7.05 2.35
N LEU A 66 -22.26 -6.80 1.41
CA LEU A 66 -21.03 -7.58 1.25
C LEU A 66 -20.02 -7.31 2.38
N ILE A 67 -19.95 -6.08 2.89
CA ILE A 67 -19.18 -5.71 4.07
C ILE A 67 -19.67 -6.50 5.29
N GLY A 68 -20.98 -6.47 5.57
CA GLY A 68 -21.55 -7.24 6.69
C GLY A 68 -21.28 -8.74 6.53
N GLY A 69 -21.40 -9.27 5.31
CA GLY A 69 -21.08 -10.67 5.02
C GLY A 69 -19.61 -11.03 5.22
N LEU A 70 -18.66 -10.14 4.89
CA LEU A 70 -17.23 -10.35 5.12
C LEU A 70 -16.90 -10.35 6.61
N ARG A 71 -17.47 -9.42 7.39
CA ARG A 71 -17.34 -9.44 8.87
C ARG A 71 -17.90 -10.72 9.47
N ASN A 72 -19.03 -11.20 8.97
CA ASN A 72 -19.67 -12.43 9.45
C ASN A 72 -18.74 -13.66 9.36
N ILE A 73 -17.82 -13.68 8.39
CA ILE A 73 -16.84 -14.76 8.19
C ILE A 73 -15.45 -14.43 8.75
N GLY A 74 -15.31 -13.36 9.54
CA GLY A 74 -14.06 -12.93 10.17
C GLY A 74 -13.07 -12.23 9.23
N ARG A 75 -13.53 -11.69 8.10
CA ARG A 75 -12.73 -10.90 7.16
C ARG A 75 -12.89 -9.40 7.39
N ASP A 76 -12.70 -8.96 8.64
CA ASP A 76 -12.90 -7.57 9.06
C ASP A 76 -12.02 -6.57 8.30
N ALA A 77 -10.74 -6.88 8.11
CA ALA A 77 -9.82 -6.00 7.39
C ALA A 77 -10.26 -5.71 5.95
N ASP A 78 -10.82 -6.72 5.27
CA ASP A 78 -11.35 -6.57 3.91
C ASP A 78 -12.63 -5.73 3.91
N ALA A 79 -13.50 -5.93 4.90
CA ALA A 79 -14.72 -5.16 5.09
C ALA A 79 -14.41 -3.67 5.34
N ASP A 80 -13.45 -3.38 6.23
CA ASP A 80 -12.98 -2.03 6.56
C ASP A 80 -12.36 -1.35 5.34
N HIS A 81 -11.54 -2.08 4.57
CA HIS A 81 -10.96 -1.56 3.33
C HIS A 81 -12.03 -1.17 2.30
N ILE A 82 -13.04 -2.03 2.07
CA ILE A 82 -14.15 -1.74 1.15
C ILE A 82 -14.94 -0.52 1.61
N LEU A 83 -15.31 -0.46 2.90
CA LEU A 83 -16.07 0.64 3.46
C LEU A 83 -15.34 1.98 3.33
N ALA A 84 -14.07 2.01 3.73
CA ALA A 84 -13.25 3.21 3.67
C ALA A 84 -13.05 3.70 2.23
N THR A 85 -12.81 2.78 1.28
CA THR A 85 -12.60 3.15 -0.12
C THR A 85 -13.86 3.68 -0.78
N MET A 86 -15.03 3.04 -0.55
CA MET A 86 -16.31 3.55 -1.06
C MET A 86 -16.59 4.97 -0.56
N ARG A 87 -16.34 5.22 0.74
CA ARG A 87 -16.51 6.56 1.33
C ARG A 87 -15.54 7.58 0.74
N ALA A 88 -14.27 7.22 0.55
CA ALA A 88 -13.27 8.09 -0.08
C ALA A 88 -13.63 8.46 -1.53
N ALA A 89 -14.31 7.56 -2.25
CA ALA A 89 -14.86 7.83 -3.57
C ALA A 89 -16.19 8.62 -3.56
N GLY A 90 -16.67 9.06 -2.40
CA GLY A 90 -17.88 9.88 -2.24
C GLY A 90 -19.18 9.11 -2.05
N PHE A 91 -19.14 7.79 -1.88
CA PHE A 91 -20.34 6.97 -1.69
C PHE A 91 -20.73 6.85 -0.21
N THR A 92 -22.02 7.00 0.08
CA THR A 92 -22.59 6.66 1.40
C THR A 92 -22.92 5.17 1.46
N VAL A 93 -22.28 4.44 2.36
CA VAL A 93 -22.48 2.99 2.55
C VAL A 93 -23.02 2.72 3.96
N ASN A 94 -24.15 2.02 4.04
CA ASN A 94 -24.77 1.54 5.27
C ASN A 94 -24.61 0.02 5.35
N GLU A 95 -23.90 -0.45 6.37
CA GLU A 95 -23.59 -1.87 6.55
C GLU A 95 -24.83 -2.67 6.96
N THR A 96 -25.00 -3.86 6.38
CA THR A 96 -26.07 -4.79 6.74
C THR A 96 -25.55 -6.23 6.71
N ASP A 97 -25.68 -6.95 7.83
CA ASP A 97 -25.46 -8.40 7.84
C ASP A 97 -26.78 -9.13 7.57
N ALA A 98 -26.78 -9.98 6.55
CA ALA A 98 -27.94 -10.77 6.14
C ALA A 98 -27.86 -12.23 6.61
N PHE A 99 -26.79 -12.61 7.34
CA PHE A 99 -26.58 -13.94 7.88
C PHE A 99 -27.06 -14.09 9.32
N THR A 100 -27.33 -15.33 9.74
CA THR A 100 -27.55 -15.70 11.14
C THR A 100 -26.31 -16.44 11.68
N GLY A 101 -25.78 -15.99 12.83
CA GLY A 101 -24.57 -16.54 13.47
C GLY A 101 -23.26 -16.17 12.77
N ILE A 102 -22.13 -16.36 13.45
CA ILE A 102 -20.75 -16.09 12.95
C ILE A 102 -20.09 -17.43 12.61
N LEU A 103 -19.38 -17.50 11.47
CA LEU A 103 -18.62 -18.70 11.08
C LEU A 103 -17.23 -18.29 10.57
N ALA A 104 -16.22 -18.41 11.43
CA ALA A 104 -14.84 -18.18 11.04
C ALA A 104 -14.34 -19.31 10.11
N VAL A 105 -13.80 -18.94 8.96
CA VAL A 105 -13.23 -19.89 7.99
C VAL A 105 -11.70 -19.84 8.09
N ALA A 106 -11.04 -20.99 8.10
CA ALA A 106 -9.57 -21.08 8.17
C ALA A 106 -8.88 -20.50 6.93
N THR A 107 -7.67 -19.96 7.12
CA THR A 107 -6.84 -19.36 6.07
C THR A 107 -6.19 -20.43 5.17
N ARG A 108 -5.91 -20.05 3.91
CA ARG A 108 -5.36 -20.92 2.85
C ARG A 108 -3.89 -21.32 3.10
N GLU A 109 -3.50 -22.49 2.58
CA GLU A 109 -2.11 -22.96 2.51
C GLU A 109 -1.21 -22.03 1.66
N ALA A 110 0.09 -22.01 1.98
CA ALA A 110 1.06 -21.10 1.36
C ALA A 110 1.31 -21.41 -0.14
N SER A 111 1.10 -20.42 -1.00
CA SER A 111 1.31 -20.56 -2.45
C SER A 111 2.79 -20.48 -2.85
N ALA A 112 3.16 -21.03 -4.02
CA ALA A 112 4.55 -21.01 -4.50
C ALA A 112 5.20 -19.60 -4.55
N PRO A 113 4.48 -18.51 -4.93
CA PRO A 113 5.01 -17.15 -4.81
C PRO A 113 5.38 -16.75 -3.38
N VAL A 114 4.58 -17.15 -2.38
CA VAL A 114 4.87 -16.89 -0.96
C VAL A 114 6.13 -17.62 -0.52
N GLN A 115 6.30 -18.88 -0.93
CA GLN A 115 7.51 -19.63 -0.60
C GLN A 115 8.76 -18.99 -1.23
N ARG A 116 8.66 -18.50 -2.47
CA ARG A 116 9.75 -17.73 -3.10
C ARG A 116 10.06 -16.45 -2.33
N LEU A 117 9.05 -15.71 -1.89
CA LEU A 117 9.24 -14.49 -1.09
C LEU A 117 10.01 -14.78 0.21
N ARG A 118 9.62 -15.84 0.93
CA ARG A 118 10.27 -16.26 2.18
C ARG A 118 11.72 -16.70 1.94
N LEU A 119 11.98 -17.43 0.86
CA LEU A 119 13.35 -17.82 0.47
C LEU A 119 14.22 -16.62 0.09
N LEU A 120 13.67 -15.63 -0.61
CA LEU A 120 14.39 -14.39 -0.90
C LEU A 120 14.70 -13.60 0.38
N TRP A 121 13.74 -13.54 1.31
CA TRP A 121 13.94 -12.89 2.61
C TRP A 121 15.11 -13.54 3.35
N ASP A 122 15.06 -14.86 3.51
CA ASP A 122 16.08 -15.64 4.22
C ASP A 122 17.46 -15.50 3.58
N ALA A 123 17.54 -15.68 2.25
CA ALA A 123 18.81 -15.61 1.51
C ALA A 123 19.49 -14.23 1.57
N MET A 124 18.72 -13.14 1.67
CA MET A 124 19.24 -11.78 1.68
C MET A 124 19.45 -11.22 3.09
N ARG A 125 18.97 -11.93 4.12
CA ARG A 125 18.93 -11.42 5.50
C ARG A 125 20.32 -11.10 6.05
N ASP A 126 21.25 -12.05 5.91
CA ASP A 126 22.60 -11.91 6.48
C ASP A 126 23.42 -10.84 5.75
N ASP A 127 23.27 -10.74 4.42
CA ASP A 127 23.87 -9.66 3.62
C ASP A 127 23.42 -8.28 4.10
N VAL A 128 22.13 -8.12 4.44
CA VAL A 128 21.62 -6.86 5.00
C VAL A 128 22.28 -6.56 6.35
N LEU A 129 22.37 -7.55 7.24
CA LEU A 129 22.99 -7.36 8.55
C LEU A 129 24.47 -7.00 8.46
N GLN A 130 25.17 -7.50 7.45
CA GLN A 130 26.58 -7.19 7.22
C GLN A 130 26.80 -5.77 6.65
N HIS A 131 25.82 -5.24 5.91
CA HIS A 131 26.02 -4.03 5.09
C HIS A 131 25.15 -2.82 5.46
N PHE A 132 24.16 -2.98 6.34
CA PHE A 132 23.37 -1.89 6.90
C PHE A 132 23.54 -1.85 8.42
N GLY A 133 24.38 -0.94 8.89
CA GLY A 133 24.82 -0.91 10.29
C GLY A 133 23.76 -0.34 11.23
N PRO A 134 23.97 -0.42 12.56
CA PRO A 134 23.00 -0.01 13.56
C PRO A 134 22.61 1.47 13.47
N PRO A 135 21.46 1.85 14.08
CA PRO A 135 21.02 3.23 14.10
C PRO A 135 22.09 4.12 14.74
N PRO A 136 22.22 5.37 14.28
CA PRO A 136 23.05 6.35 14.96
C PRO A 136 22.77 6.41 16.48
N PRO A 137 23.79 6.55 17.34
CA PRO A 137 23.56 6.73 18.76
C PRO A 137 22.65 7.95 19.00
N ASP A 138 21.50 7.76 19.63
CA ASP A 138 20.59 8.85 20.00
C ASP A 138 20.65 9.12 21.51
N ALA A 139 20.96 10.36 21.87
CA ALA A 139 21.22 10.85 23.22
C ALA A 139 19.97 11.24 24.04
N SER A 140 18.75 10.99 23.54
CA SER A 140 17.51 11.51 24.15
C SER A 140 16.58 10.45 24.78
N ARG A 141 15.85 10.84 25.84
CA ARG A 141 14.89 9.99 26.60
C ARG A 141 13.66 9.63 25.75
N ARG A 142 13.05 8.44 25.96
CA ARG A 142 11.94 7.89 25.14
C ARG A 142 10.73 8.83 24.91
N ALA A 143 10.25 9.55 25.92
CA ALA A 143 9.10 10.46 25.76
C ALA A 143 9.46 11.74 24.96
N SER A 144 10.70 12.22 25.07
CA SER A 144 11.20 13.30 24.20
C SER A 144 11.46 12.80 22.78
N ARG A 145 11.80 11.52 22.59
CA ARG A 145 12.13 10.92 21.29
C ARG A 145 10.97 10.97 20.30
N LYS A 146 9.74 10.60 20.70
CA LYS A 146 8.57 10.64 19.79
C LYS A 146 8.30 12.06 19.27
N ALA A 147 8.18 13.04 20.17
CA ALA A 147 7.88 14.41 19.80
C ALA A 147 9.00 15.06 18.97
N VAL A 148 10.26 14.77 19.30
CA VAL A 148 11.43 15.20 18.50
C VAL A 148 11.39 14.58 17.11
N TYR A 149 11.15 13.28 17.02
CA TYR A 149 11.09 12.56 15.74
C TYR A 149 10.00 13.11 14.83
N LEU A 150 8.77 13.24 15.33
CA LEU A 150 7.65 13.76 14.54
C LEU A 150 7.88 15.21 14.07
N ARG A 151 8.50 16.06 14.91
CA ARG A 151 8.89 17.42 14.50
C ARG A 151 9.96 17.42 13.41
N HIS A 152 10.94 16.53 13.49
CA HIS A 152 11.95 16.38 12.45
C HIS A 152 11.30 15.93 11.13
N VAL A 153 10.42 14.92 11.17
CA VAL A 153 9.64 14.47 10.00
C VAL A 153 8.85 15.62 9.37
N ASP A 154 8.22 16.48 10.18
CA ASP A 154 7.55 17.69 9.69
C ASP A 154 8.50 18.70 9.05
N ALA A 155 9.69 18.88 9.61
CA ALA A 155 10.69 19.82 9.10
C ALA A 155 11.26 19.39 7.74
N VAL A 156 11.41 18.08 7.50
CA VAL A 156 11.98 17.54 6.26
C VAL A 156 10.95 17.26 5.16
N TYR A 157 9.65 17.45 5.44
CA TYR A 157 8.56 17.11 4.50
C TYR A 157 8.74 17.71 3.10
N VAL A 158 9.13 18.98 2.99
CA VAL A 158 9.25 19.64 1.67
C VAL A 158 10.31 18.96 0.82
N ALA A 159 11.46 18.61 1.43
CA ALA A 159 12.53 17.88 0.76
C ALA A 159 12.10 16.45 0.43
N ASP A 160 11.42 15.76 1.35
CA ASP A 160 10.90 14.41 1.14
C ASP A 160 9.93 14.36 -0.05
N ALA A 161 8.92 15.23 -0.06
CA ALA A 161 7.94 15.32 -1.13
C ALA A 161 8.57 15.69 -2.47
N TYR A 162 9.50 16.66 -2.48
CA TYR A 162 10.19 17.07 -3.71
C TYR A 162 10.94 15.90 -4.35
N ASN A 163 11.80 15.23 -3.57
CA ASN A 163 12.62 14.14 -4.08
C ASN A 163 11.77 12.93 -4.45
N SER A 164 10.83 12.54 -3.58
CA SER A 164 9.97 11.39 -3.78
C SER A 164 9.07 11.54 -5.01
N LEU A 165 8.49 12.71 -5.26
CA LEU A 165 7.67 12.95 -6.46
C LEU A 165 8.53 13.07 -7.72
N SER A 166 9.68 13.75 -7.65
CA SER A 166 10.54 13.95 -8.81
C SER A 166 11.20 12.65 -9.30
N ILE A 167 11.50 11.71 -8.40
CA ILE A 167 12.00 10.37 -8.76
C ILE A 167 11.00 9.62 -9.67
N GLU A 168 9.70 9.80 -9.42
CA GLU A 168 8.62 9.22 -10.24
C GLU A 168 8.33 10.04 -11.52
N GLY A 169 9.00 11.18 -11.71
CA GLY A 169 8.92 12.02 -12.91
C GLY A 169 7.88 13.14 -12.87
N TYR A 170 7.28 13.44 -11.72
CA TYR A 170 6.42 14.62 -11.56
C TYR A 170 7.26 15.90 -11.60
N ARG A 171 6.69 16.97 -12.18
CA ARG A 171 7.36 18.28 -12.25
C ARG A 171 6.88 19.16 -11.10
N VAL A 172 7.50 18.99 -9.93
CA VAL A 172 7.18 19.75 -8.72
C VAL A 172 8.31 20.70 -8.32
N SER A 173 7.94 21.83 -7.70
CA SER A 173 8.88 22.75 -7.06
C SER A 173 8.62 22.82 -5.55
N ALA A 174 9.61 23.21 -4.77
CA ALA A 174 9.44 23.42 -3.32
C ALA A 174 8.29 24.39 -3.02
N GLY A 175 8.18 25.48 -3.79
CA GLY A 175 7.09 26.45 -3.65
C GLY A 175 5.70 25.87 -3.94
N LEU A 176 5.57 24.97 -4.93
CA LEU A 176 4.31 24.27 -5.20
C LEU A 176 3.95 23.35 -4.02
N ILE A 177 4.92 22.58 -3.52
CA ILE A 177 4.73 21.67 -2.38
C ILE A 177 4.30 22.43 -1.13
N ASP A 178 4.94 23.56 -0.85
CA ASP A 178 4.58 24.41 0.29
C ASP A 178 3.18 25.03 0.13
N ARG A 179 2.82 25.49 -1.07
CA ARG A 179 1.49 26.04 -1.34
C ARG A 179 0.39 25.00 -1.12
N VAL A 180 0.63 23.75 -1.51
CA VAL A 180 -0.28 22.61 -1.28
C VAL A 180 -0.38 22.27 0.20
N ARG A 181 0.76 22.23 0.90
CA ARG A 181 0.84 21.96 2.34
C ARG A 181 0.11 23.02 3.18
N SER A 182 0.28 24.29 2.84
CA SER A 182 -0.31 25.41 3.58
C SER A 182 -1.80 25.62 3.33
N GLY A 183 -2.42 24.84 2.44
CA GLY A 183 -3.82 24.99 2.05
C GLY A 183 -4.11 26.13 1.05
N ASN A 184 -3.07 26.76 0.50
CA ASN A 184 -3.18 27.87 -0.45
C ASN A 184 -3.38 27.41 -1.91
N TRP A 185 -3.69 26.13 -2.11
CA TRP A 185 -4.04 25.51 -3.38
C TRP A 185 -5.31 24.67 -3.18
N ASN A 186 -6.34 24.91 -4.00
CA ASN A 186 -7.67 24.33 -3.79
C ASN A 186 -8.32 23.87 -5.11
N PRO A 187 -8.23 22.57 -5.45
CA PRO A 187 -8.73 22.03 -6.71
C PRO A 187 -10.26 21.88 -6.72
N ASP A 188 -10.90 21.91 -5.55
CA ASP A 188 -12.35 21.73 -5.42
C ASP A 188 -13.08 23.01 -5.83
N SER A 189 -12.48 24.17 -5.56
CA SER A 189 -13.08 25.49 -5.88
C SER A 189 -12.37 26.25 -7.00
N VAL A 190 -11.13 25.89 -7.38
CA VAL A 190 -10.33 26.60 -8.38
C VAL A 190 -10.02 25.71 -9.58
N LYS A 191 -10.65 26.00 -10.73
CA LYS A 191 -10.46 25.22 -11.98
C LYS A 191 -9.00 25.17 -12.45
N ALA A 192 -8.28 26.29 -12.35
CA ALA A 192 -6.87 26.36 -12.75
C ALA A 192 -5.96 25.48 -11.87
N ASP A 193 -6.34 25.23 -10.61
CA ASP A 193 -5.64 24.32 -9.71
C ASP A 193 -5.99 22.86 -10.05
N ARG A 194 -7.26 22.58 -10.38
CA ARG A 194 -7.75 21.24 -10.78
C ARG A 194 -7.06 20.67 -12.02
N ASP A 195 -6.68 21.51 -12.98
CA ASP A 195 -6.05 21.07 -14.22
C ASP A 195 -4.54 20.76 -14.06
N GLN A 196 -3.97 20.96 -12.86
CA GLN A 196 -2.55 20.73 -12.58
C GLN A 196 -2.29 19.33 -12.00
N LYS A 197 -2.02 18.36 -12.89
CA LYS A 197 -1.68 16.97 -12.52
C LYS A 197 -0.56 16.89 -11.47
N ASP A 198 0.52 17.67 -11.62
CA ASP A 198 1.64 17.67 -10.68
C ASP A 198 1.25 18.21 -9.30
N ALA A 199 0.35 19.21 -9.24
CA ALA A 199 -0.15 19.77 -7.99
C ALA A 199 -1.10 18.79 -7.27
N LEU A 200 -1.94 18.07 -8.03
CA LEU A 200 -2.77 16.98 -7.51
C LEU A 200 -1.93 15.83 -6.95
N ALA A 201 -0.82 15.48 -7.61
CA ALA A 201 0.13 14.49 -7.10
C ALA A 201 0.81 14.97 -5.81
N ALA A 202 1.22 16.23 -5.74
CA ALA A 202 1.73 16.84 -4.51
C ALA A 202 0.68 16.85 -3.38
N ARG A 203 -0.60 17.09 -3.71
CA ARG A 203 -1.70 17.03 -2.74
C ARG A 203 -1.94 15.62 -2.21
N GLY A 204 -1.98 14.63 -3.09
CA GLY A 204 -2.14 13.24 -2.67
C GLY A 204 -0.96 12.78 -1.81
N TYR A 205 0.26 13.18 -2.18
CA TYR A 205 1.45 12.91 -1.37
C TYR A 205 1.33 13.51 0.04
N TRP A 206 0.89 14.77 0.15
CA TRP A 206 0.64 15.41 1.45
C TRP A 206 -0.37 14.65 2.29
N GLN A 207 -1.50 14.26 1.71
CA GLN A 207 -2.55 13.53 2.43
C GLN A 207 -2.07 12.15 2.89
N SER A 208 -1.39 11.41 2.01
CA SER A 208 -0.77 10.13 2.36
C SER A 208 0.28 10.30 3.45
N PHE A 209 1.10 11.35 3.38
CA PHE A 209 2.12 11.66 4.40
C PHE A 209 1.50 11.90 5.79
N GLN A 210 0.32 12.56 5.86
CA GLN A 210 -0.39 12.69 7.14
C GLN A 210 -0.86 11.34 7.70
N GLN A 211 -1.33 10.42 6.85
CA GLN A 211 -1.68 9.08 7.31
C GLN A 211 -0.46 8.28 7.77
N VAL A 212 0.66 8.41 7.05
CA VAL A 212 1.93 7.81 7.46
C VAL A 212 2.39 8.36 8.81
N LYS A 213 2.23 9.67 9.08
CA LYS A 213 2.51 10.25 10.39
C LYS A 213 1.64 9.67 11.51
N THR A 214 0.37 9.40 11.24
CA THR A 214 -0.52 8.71 12.18
C THR A 214 0.00 7.31 12.50
N SER A 215 0.36 6.54 11.48
CA SER A 215 0.98 5.21 11.65
C SER A 215 2.31 5.28 12.39
N LEU A 216 3.14 6.27 12.06
CA LEU A 216 4.42 6.53 12.71
C LEU A 216 4.24 6.83 14.21
N ALA A 217 3.21 7.58 14.59
CA ALA A 217 2.89 7.84 15.98
C ALA A 217 2.54 6.54 16.74
N LYS A 218 1.77 5.62 16.13
CA LYS A 218 1.47 4.29 16.69
C LYS A 218 2.76 3.48 16.92
N VAL A 219 3.66 3.47 15.94
CA VAL A 219 4.95 2.74 16.02
C VAL A 219 5.87 3.33 17.10
N LEU A 220 5.96 4.66 17.19
CA LEU A 220 6.74 5.35 18.22
C LEU A 220 6.16 5.17 19.63
N ASP A 221 4.88 4.83 19.75
CA ASP A 221 4.24 4.41 21.01
C ASP A 221 4.49 2.93 21.36
N GLY A 222 5.24 2.20 20.53
CA GLY A 222 5.65 0.83 20.77
C GLY A 222 4.81 -0.24 20.10
N GLN A 223 3.87 0.12 19.22
CA GLN A 223 3.17 -0.88 18.41
C GLN A 223 4.11 -1.51 17.38
N ASN A 224 3.87 -2.78 17.03
CA ASN A 224 4.67 -3.50 16.05
C ASN A 224 4.54 -2.83 14.66
N ALA A 225 5.67 -2.42 14.07
CA ALA A 225 5.67 -1.69 12.81
C ALA A 225 5.13 -2.50 11.64
N GLY A 226 5.45 -3.79 11.54
CA GLY A 226 4.92 -4.67 10.49
C GLY A 226 3.39 -4.76 10.53
N ALA A 227 2.83 -4.93 11.73
CA ALA A 227 1.38 -4.96 11.94
C ALA A 227 0.71 -3.61 11.59
N VAL A 228 1.29 -2.50 12.05
CA VAL A 228 0.76 -1.15 11.75
C VAL A 228 0.76 -0.87 10.25
N VAL A 229 1.83 -1.20 9.52
CA VAL A 229 1.86 -0.99 8.07
C VAL A 229 0.89 -1.93 7.36
N SER A 230 0.77 -3.18 7.80
CA SER A 230 -0.20 -4.14 7.26
C SER A 230 -1.62 -3.57 7.28
N GLU A 231 -2.01 -2.92 8.38
CA GLU A 231 -3.32 -2.30 8.56
C GLU A 231 -3.47 -0.99 7.77
N ASP A 232 -2.47 -0.12 7.84
CA ASP A 232 -2.63 1.28 7.42
C ASP A 232 -2.25 1.55 5.95
N HIS A 233 -1.45 0.70 5.29
CA HIS A 233 -0.91 0.99 3.96
C HIS A 233 -1.99 1.20 2.88
N GLY A 234 -3.14 0.54 3.01
CA GLY A 234 -4.29 0.75 2.13
C GLY A 234 -4.84 2.18 2.22
N ALA A 235 -4.83 2.78 3.43
CA ALA A 235 -5.23 4.17 3.62
C ALA A 235 -4.23 5.14 2.99
N TRP A 236 -2.93 4.87 3.14
CA TRP A 236 -1.88 5.69 2.51
C TRP A 236 -2.06 5.71 0.99
N TYR A 237 -2.25 4.54 0.37
CA TYR A 237 -2.47 4.42 -1.06
C TYR A 237 -3.71 5.19 -1.51
N ARG A 238 -4.83 5.08 -0.79
CA ARG A 238 -6.06 5.82 -1.12
C ARG A 238 -5.83 7.32 -1.11
N GLU A 239 -5.24 7.86 -0.05
CA GLU A 239 -4.95 9.30 0.05
C GLU A 239 -3.96 9.77 -1.02
N LEU A 240 -3.02 8.91 -1.42
CA LEU A 240 -2.05 9.23 -2.46
C LEU A 240 -2.71 9.56 -3.81
N PHE A 241 -3.86 8.95 -4.10
CA PHE A 241 -4.55 9.07 -5.40
C PHE A 241 -5.93 9.74 -5.34
N ALA A 242 -6.54 9.86 -4.16
CA ALA A 242 -7.89 10.42 -3.98
C ALA A 242 -8.06 11.81 -4.61
N PRO A 243 -7.11 12.76 -4.51
CA PRO A 243 -7.25 14.07 -5.18
C PRO A 243 -7.37 13.96 -6.69
N GLY A 244 -6.54 13.11 -7.33
CA GLY A 244 -6.56 12.92 -8.77
C GLY A 244 -7.89 12.32 -9.24
N VAL A 245 -8.42 11.36 -8.50
CA VAL A 245 -9.73 10.75 -8.78
C VAL A 245 -10.87 11.76 -8.59
N ALA A 246 -10.87 12.53 -7.50
CA ALA A 246 -11.86 13.60 -7.27
C ALA A 246 -11.83 14.68 -8.36
N ALA A 247 -10.64 15.00 -8.87
CA ALA A 247 -10.46 15.93 -9.99
C ALA A 247 -10.88 15.33 -11.35
N GLY A 248 -11.06 14.02 -11.46
CA GLY A 248 -11.44 13.32 -12.69
C GLY A 248 -10.27 12.83 -13.56
N LEU A 249 -9.05 12.79 -13.02
CA LEU A 249 -7.86 12.26 -13.70
C LEU A 249 -7.72 10.73 -13.65
N GLY A 250 -8.68 10.05 -13.00
CA GLY A 250 -8.74 8.60 -12.86
C GLY A 250 -10.15 8.16 -12.51
N ARG A 251 -10.39 6.86 -12.49
CA ARG A 251 -11.69 6.28 -12.10
C ARG A 251 -11.70 6.02 -10.61
N ALA A 252 -12.88 6.03 -10.01
CA ALA A 252 -13.06 5.63 -8.61
C ALA A 252 -12.46 4.24 -8.34
N SER A 253 -12.60 3.30 -9.30
CA SER A 253 -12.01 1.95 -9.25
C SER A 253 -10.50 1.92 -9.05
N ASP A 254 -9.78 2.99 -9.37
CA ASP A 254 -8.33 3.05 -9.25
C ASP A 254 -7.88 3.16 -7.78
N LEU A 255 -8.80 3.55 -6.88
CA LEU A 255 -8.61 3.53 -5.42
C LEU A 255 -8.84 2.15 -4.77
N ALA A 256 -9.28 1.15 -5.54
CA ALA A 256 -9.73 -0.13 -4.99
C ALA A 256 -8.63 -0.95 -4.28
N GLY A 257 -7.35 -0.65 -4.49
CA GLY A 257 -6.24 -1.36 -3.87
C GLY A 257 -5.32 -2.00 -4.89
N TYR A 258 -4.88 -3.23 -4.65
CA TYR A 258 -3.87 -3.90 -5.46
C TYR A 258 -4.32 -4.07 -6.91
N ARG A 259 -3.37 -4.04 -7.84
CA ARG A 259 -3.63 -4.18 -9.27
C ARG A 259 -4.28 -5.52 -9.60
N ASN A 260 -5.08 -5.52 -10.67
CA ASN A 260 -5.70 -6.71 -11.28
C ASN A 260 -5.26 -6.94 -12.71
N GLY A 261 -4.10 -6.39 -13.06
CA GLY A 261 -3.53 -6.50 -14.39
C GLY A 261 -2.00 -6.63 -14.33
N PRO A 262 -1.39 -6.99 -15.45
CA PRO A 262 0.07 -6.99 -15.58
C PRO A 262 0.61 -5.56 -15.50
N VAL A 263 1.81 -5.43 -14.96
CA VAL A 263 2.59 -4.18 -14.92
C VAL A 263 4.03 -4.49 -15.29
N PHE A 264 4.71 -3.50 -15.83
CA PHE A 264 6.12 -3.59 -16.20
C PHE A 264 6.87 -2.39 -15.61
N ILE A 265 8.01 -2.65 -15.00
CA ILE A 265 8.87 -1.61 -14.45
C ILE A 265 9.76 -1.10 -15.58
N ARG A 266 9.61 0.19 -15.92
CA ARG A 266 10.37 0.78 -17.03
C ARG A 266 11.87 0.74 -16.72
N ARG A 267 12.68 0.25 -17.68
CA ARG A 267 14.15 0.10 -17.56
C ARG A 267 14.60 -0.91 -16.50
N SER A 268 13.74 -1.88 -16.17
CA SER A 268 14.11 -3.04 -15.35
C SER A 268 13.87 -4.31 -16.14
N MET A 269 14.75 -5.30 -15.97
CA MET A 269 14.57 -6.66 -16.47
C MET A 269 13.71 -7.51 -15.53
N HIS A 270 13.38 -6.99 -14.34
CA HIS A 270 12.48 -7.65 -13.40
C HIS A 270 11.04 -7.64 -13.91
N VAL A 271 10.40 -8.80 -13.83
CA VAL A 271 8.98 -8.96 -14.09
C VAL A 271 8.28 -9.16 -12.74
N PRO A 272 7.43 -8.20 -12.30
CA PRO A 272 6.70 -8.34 -11.06
C PRO A 272 5.82 -9.60 -11.01
N ALA A 273 5.49 -10.03 -9.79
CA ALA A 273 4.63 -11.19 -9.60
C ALA A 273 3.27 -11.01 -10.31
N ARG A 274 2.58 -12.10 -10.63
CA ARG A 274 1.25 -12.00 -11.25
C ARG A 274 0.24 -11.41 -10.26
N HIS A 275 -0.75 -10.67 -10.76
CA HIS A 275 -1.66 -9.92 -9.89
C HIS A 275 -2.52 -10.83 -9.00
N GLU A 276 -2.79 -12.05 -9.44
CA GLU A 276 -3.53 -13.06 -8.66
C GLU A 276 -2.80 -13.47 -7.38
N ALA A 277 -1.47 -13.29 -7.34
CA ALA A 277 -0.66 -13.60 -6.17
C ALA A 277 -0.62 -12.46 -5.14
N MET A 278 -1.15 -11.26 -5.42
CA MET A 278 -1.03 -10.10 -4.52
C MET A 278 -1.68 -10.36 -3.16
N ARG A 279 -2.80 -11.07 -3.16
CA ARG A 279 -3.54 -11.43 -1.94
C ARG A 279 -2.75 -12.36 -1.02
N ASP A 280 -1.81 -13.13 -1.56
CA ASP A 280 -0.97 -14.02 -0.76
C ASP A 280 0.36 -13.35 -0.41
N LEU A 281 0.96 -12.65 -1.38
CA LEU A 281 2.28 -12.03 -1.25
C LEU A 281 2.31 -10.87 -0.26
N MET A 282 1.28 -10.01 -0.28
CA MET A 282 1.28 -8.82 0.58
C MET A 282 1.11 -9.18 2.06
N PRO A 283 0.15 -10.05 2.47
CA PRO A 283 0.11 -10.54 3.84
C PRO A 283 1.38 -11.28 4.25
N ALA A 284 1.97 -12.09 3.36
CA ALA A 284 3.23 -12.77 3.66
C ALA A 284 4.40 -11.81 3.89
N LEU A 285 4.49 -10.71 3.10
CA LEU A 285 5.47 -9.66 3.34
C LEU A 285 5.27 -8.99 4.71
N PHE A 286 4.02 -8.68 5.06
CA PHE A 286 3.71 -8.05 6.35
C PHE A 286 3.91 -8.99 7.53
N GLU A 287 3.68 -10.30 7.37
CA GLU A 287 4.02 -11.33 8.34
C GLU A 287 5.54 -11.36 8.59
N LEU A 288 6.35 -11.37 7.53
CA LEU A 288 7.81 -11.30 7.62
C LEU A 288 8.26 -10.02 8.36
N LEU A 289 7.67 -8.87 8.04
CA LEU A 289 7.96 -7.60 8.72
C LEU A 289 7.54 -7.61 10.19
N THR A 290 6.43 -8.27 10.52
CA THR A 290 5.92 -8.36 11.90
C THR A 290 6.83 -9.23 12.77
N ASN A 291 7.34 -10.32 12.20
CA ASN A 291 8.12 -11.33 12.91
C ASN A 291 9.63 -11.05 12.93
N GLU A 292 10.15 -10.24 12.00
CA GLU A 292 11.56 -9.89 11.96
C GLU A 292 11.97 -9.02 13.16
N GLN A 293 13.00 -9.45 13.87
CA GLN A 293 13.48 -8.77 15.07
C GLN A 293 14.48 -7.66 14.73
N GLU A 294 15.27 -7.85 13.67
CA GLU A 294 16.33 -6.93 13.29
C GLU A 294 15.79 -5.73 12.51
N PRO A 295 15.88 -4.50 13.04
CA PRO A 295 15.31 -3.35 12.36
C PRO A 295 15.99 -3.04 11.03
N ALA A 296 17.29 -3.34 10.91
CA ALA A 296 18.05 -3.26 9.67
C ALA A 296 17.39 -4.07 8.54
N VAL A 297 17.02 -5.31 8.84
CA VAL A 297 16.37 -6.23 7.90
C VAL A 297 14.98 -5.71 7.53
N ARG A 298 14.19 -5.25 8.51
CA ARG A 298 12.87 -4.65 8.24
C ARG A 298 12.96 -3.45 7.30
N VAL A 299 13.94 -2.57 7.48
CA VAL A 299 14.15 -1.39 6.63
C VAL A 299 14.47 -1.80 5.20
N VAL A 300 15.53 -2.59 5.00
CA VAL A 300 16.07 -2.86 3.68
C VAL A 300 15.17 -3.83 2.91
N LEU A 301 14.84 -4.98 3.50
CA LEU A 301 14.01 -5.99 2.84
C LEU A 301 12.55 -5.58 2.75
N GLY A 302 12.03 -4.86 3.75
CA GLY A 302 10.67 -4.33 3.71
C GLY A 302 10.46 -3.41 2.51
N HIS A 303 11.40 -2.46 2.30
CA HIS A 303 11.36 -1.60 1.13
C HIS A 303 11.51 -2.40 -0.17
N PHE A 304 12.61 -3.16 -0.30
CA PHE A 304 12.96 -3.86 -1.53
C PHE A 304 11.86 -4.84 -1.96
N LEU A 305 11.39 -5.70 -1.05
CA LEU A 305 10.42 -6.73 -1.39
C LEU A 305 9.03 -6.15 -1.69
N PHE A 306 8.67 -5.02 -1.07
CA PHE A 306 7.45 -4.31 -1.43
C PHE A 306 7.50 -3.82 -2.90
N VAL A 307 8.59 -3.16 -3.31
CA VAL A 307 8.73 -2.67 -4.69
C VAL A 307 8.97 -3.79 -5.71
N TYR A 308 9.57 -4.91 -5.26
CA TYR A 308 9.75 -6.15 -6.04
C TYR A 308 8.41 -6.85 -6.32
N ILE A 309 7.51 -6.94 -5.33
CA ILE A 309 6.15 -7.47 -5.51
C ILE A 309 5.34 -6.56 -6.45
N HIS A 310 5.53 -5.25 -6.31
CA HIS A 310 4.89 -4.20 -7.12
C HIS A 310 3.35 -4.28 -7.07
N PRO A 311 2.74 -4.09 -5.89
CA PRO A 311 1.32 -4.41 -5.67
C PRO A 311 0.33 -3.48 -6.37
N TYR A 312 0.72 -2.27 -6.76
CA TYR A 312 -0.19 -1.27 -7.35
C TYR A 312 0.11 -0.97 -8.82
N PHE A 313 -0.83 -0.33 -9.51
CA PHE A 313 -0.61 0.16 -10.88
C PHE A 313 0.36 1.36 -10.94
N ASP A 314 0.33 2.22 -9.92
CA ASP A 314 1.24 3.35 -9.74
C ASP A 314 1.46 3.56 -8.22
N GLY A 315 2.48 4.31 -7.84
CA GLY A 315 2.73 4.71 -6.46
C GLY A 315 3.63 3.76 -5.67
N ASN A 316 4.06 2.64 -6.27
CA ASN A 316 4.88 1.63 -5.58
C ASN A 316 6.18 2.21 -5.00
N GLY A 317 6.88 3.08 -5.73
CA GLY A 317 8.10 3.74 -5.22
C GLY A 317 7.83 4.66 -4.03
N ARG A 318 6.78 5.48 -4.09
CA ARG A 318 6.36 6.41 -3.01
C ARG A 318 5.92 5.63 -1.76
N MET A 319 5.07 4.63 -1.95
CA MET A 319 4.62 3.72 -0.89
C MET A 319 5.79 2.95 -0.26
N GLY A 320 6.74 2.46 -1.08
CA GLY A 320 7.93 1.77 -0.61
C GLY A 320 8.82 2.68 0.26
N ARG A 321 8.99 3.96 -0.12
CA ARG A 321 9.75 4.93 0.71
C ARG A 321 9.02 5.30 2.01
N PHE A 322 7.70 5.38 2.01
CA PHE A 322 6.94 5.52 3.26
C PHE A 322 7.08 4.29 4.18
N LEU A 323 6.93 3.09 3.64
CA LEU A 323 7.14 1.84 4.38
C LEU A 323 8.54 1.79 4.97
N MET A 324 9.57 2.07 4.15
CA MET A 324 10.97 2.14 4.58
C MET A 324 11.12 3.06 5.80
N ASN A 325 10.57 4.27 5.75
CA ASN A 325 10.72 5.26 6.81
C ASN A 325 9.92 4.94 8.08
N VAL A 326 8.80 4.22 7.98
CA VAL A 326 8.12 3.66 9.16
C VAL A 326 8.98 2.56 9.81
N MET A 327 9.65 1.73 9.02
CA MET A 327 10.60 0.74 9.53
C MET A 327 11.83 1.40 10.17
N MET A 328 12.37 2.47 9.55
CA MET A 328 13.48 3.26 10.11
C MET A 328 13.14 3.76 11.52
N ALA A 329 11.98 4.40 11.67
CA ALA A 329 11.52 4.91 12.95
C ALA A 329 11.37 3.80 14.01
N SER A 330 10.85 2.64 13.62
CA SER A 330 10.72 1.48 14.52
C SER A 330 12.07 0.99 15.06
N GLY A 331 13.13 1.18 14.28
CA GLY A 331 14.50 0.79 14.60
C GLY A 331 15.33 1.89 15.25
N GLY A 332 14.79 3.09 15.45
CA GLY A 332 15.54 4.25 15.94
C GLY A 332 16.45 4.91 14.90
N TYR A 333 16.29 4.60 13.61
CA TYR A 333 16.95 5.31 12.52
C TYR A 333 16.24 6.63 12.21
N PRO A 334 16.92 7.65 11.68
CA PRO A 334 16.29 8.89 11.24
C PRO A 334 15.39 8.67 10.01
N TRP A 335 14.45 9.58 9.78
CA TRP A 335 13.70 9.64 8.53
C TRP A 335 14.68 9.96 7.39
N THR A 336 14.83 9.03 6.45
CA THR A 336 15.84 9.10 5.40
C THR A 336 15.19 9.42 4.06
N ILE A 337 15.71 10.44 3.38
CA ILE A 337 15.27 10.85 2.05
C ILE A 337 16.22 10.28 0.99
N VAL A 338 15.65 9.66 -0.05
CA VAL A 338 16.42 9.30 -1.26
C VAL A 338 16.48 10.53 -2.17
N PRO A 339 17.64 11.16 -2.38
CA PRO A 339 17.74 12.36 -3.19
C PRO A 339 17.52 12.07 -4.68
N LEU A 340 16.93 13.01 -5.40
CA LEU A 340 16.67 12.91 -6.83
C LEU A 340 17.97 12.70 -7.63
N GLU A 341 19.06 13.33 -7.19
CA GLU A 341 20.38 13.24 -7.79
C GLU A 341 20.92 11.80 -7.74
N ALA A 342 20.56 11.04 -6.70
CA ALA A 342 20.95 9.64 -6.50
C ALA A 342 19.98 8.64 -7.14
N ARG A 343 19.00 9.10 -7.95
CA ARG A 343 18.01 8.23 -8.59
C ARG A 343 18.65 7.13 -9.43
N ALA A 344 19.75 7.43 -10.12
CA ALA A 344 20.43 6.44 -10.96
C ALA A 344 20.98 5.28 -10.12
N ASP A 345 21.69 5.60 -9.04
CA ASP A 345 22.30 4.62 -8.13
C ASP A 345 21.24 3.82 -7.38
N TYR A 346 20.18 4.49 -6.90
CA TYR A 346 19.04 3.85 -6.27
C TYR A 346 18.37 2.81 -7.20
N MET A 347 18.13 3.18 -8.46
CA MET A 347 17.53 2.26 -9.44
C MET A 347 18.47 1.11 -9.80
N ALA A 348 19.78 1.37 -9.94
CA ALA A 348 20.77 0.33 -10.20
C ALA A 348 20.88 -0.67 -9.05
N ALA A 349 20.83 -0.20 -7.80
CA ALA A 349 20.83 -1.05 -6.62
C ALA A 349 19.58 -1.93 -6.51
N LEU A 350 18.40 -1.38 -6.81
CA LEU A 350 17.16 -2.17 -6.89
C LEU A 350 17.17 -3.19 -8.03
N GLU A 351 17.78 -2.86 -9.17
CA GLU A 351 17.94 -3.78 -10.30
C GLU A 351 18.84 -4.96 -9.93
N ALA A 352 19.99 -4.71 -9.31
CA ALA A 352 20.89 -5.76 -8.82
C ALA A 352 20.17 -6.72 -7.84
N ALA A 353 19.38 -6.18 -6.90
CA ALA A 353 18.61 -6.99 -5.98
C ALA A 353 17.48 -7.78 -6.68
N SER A 354 16.81 -7.15 -7.65
CA SER A 354 15.66 -7.77 -8.34
C SER A 354 16.07 -8.85 -9.34
N VAL A 355 17.15 -8.64 -10.08
CA VAL A 355 17.56 -9.50 -11.20
C VAL A 355 18.65 -10.47 -10.77
N GLU A 356 19.70 -9.98 -10.11
CA GLU A 356 20.89 -10.75 -9.73
C GLU A 356 20.77 -11.36 -8.33
N LYS A 357 19.70 -11.00 -7.59
CA LYS A 357 19.47 -11.41 -6.19
C LYS A 357 20.54 -10.90 -5.23
N ASN A 358 21.21 -9.82 -5.61
CA ASN A 358 22.25 -9.18 -4.83
C ASN A 358 21.69 -7.94 -4.10
N ILE A 359 21.35 -8.09 -2.82
CA ILE A 359 20.79 -7.00 -2.00
C ILE A 359 21.86 -6.00 -1.53
N VAL A 360 23.13 -6.38 -1.57
CA VAL A 360 24.25 -5.65 -0.96
C VAL A 360 24.34 -4.20 -1.45
N PRO A 361 24.26 -3.89 -2.77
CA PRO A 361 24.30 -2.50 -3.24
C PRO A 361 23.17 -1.64 -2.64
N PHE A 362 21.98 -2.22 -2.45
CA PHE A 362 20.84 -1.49 -1.90
C PHE A 362 20.99 -1.25 -0.39
N ALA A 363 21.48 -2.25 0.35
CA ALA A 363 21.81 -2.10 1.77
C ALA A 363 22.86 -1.00 1.99
N GLN A 364 23.96 -1.03 1.22
CA GLN A 364 25.04 -0.04 1.29
C GLN A 364 24.56 1.36 0.88
N PHE A 365 23.73 1.45 -0.16
CA PHE A 365 23.12 2.72 -0.59
C PHE A 365 22.32 3.37 0.56
N LEU A 366 21.46 2.60 1.22
CA LEU A 366 20.68 3.11 2.35
C LEU A 366 21.55 3.44 3.56
N ASP A 367 22.57 2.64 3.88
CA ASP A 367 23.49 2.94 4.99
C ASP A 367 24.19 4.27 4.73
N ALA A 368 24.72 4.48 3.52
CA ALA A 368 25.38 5.73 3.14
C ALA A 368 24.47 6.95 3.34
N LEU A 369 23.19 6.86 2.95
CA LEU A 369 22.21 7.94 3.18
C LEU A 369 22.01 8.21 4.67
N VAL A 370 21.74 7.17 5.47
CA VAL A 370 21.56 7.27 6.93
C VAL A 370 22.77 7.90 7.62
N ARG A 371 23.98 7.63 7.13
CA ARG A 371 25.23 8.18 7.70
C ARG A 371 25.47 9.63 7.26
N SER A 372 25.05 9.98 6.05
CA SER A 372 25.24 11.33 5.46
C SER A 372 24.33 12.38 6.10
N ASP A 373 23.16 12.00 6.60
CA ASP A 373 22.19 12.85 7.31
C ASP A 373 22.70 13.41 8.66
N ARG A 374 23.96 13.12 9.02
CA ARG A 374 24.65 13.66 10.21
C ARG A 374 25.31 15.03 9.98
N LEU A 375 25.32 15.54 8.75
CA LEU A 375 26.08 16.74 8.37
C LEU A 375 25.24 18.00 8.12
N SER A 376 23.93 17.99 8.41
CA SER A 376 23.05 19.16 8.25
C SER A 376 22.63 19.79 9.58
#